data_AF-A0A7S4VU04-F1
#
_entry.id   AF-A0A7S4VU04-F1
#
_cell.length_a   1.000
_cell.length_b   1.000
_cell.length_c   1.000
_cell.angle_alpha   90.00
_cell.angle_beta   90.00
_cell.angle_gamma   90.00
#
_symmetry.space_group_name_H-M   'P 1'
#
loop_
_entity.id
_entity.type
_entity.pdbx_description
1 polymer ?
#
loop_
_entity_poly.entity_id
_entity_poly.type
_entity_poly.pdbx_seq_one_letter_code
_entity_poly.pdbx_strand_id
1 'polypeptide(L)'
;MIRHYYLIYKILLEYEKGQESPWYAWLNSMPRYYSNAASMTSFCFTCLPALMRKLAMEERSILKKNHLAIMNTPYLSDETKRSAALWTFAHQIVYTRAFEADDGSGDLRIVPMGDYFNHGTEADVSFAYDEEGNYWAQTIRDVPAGSPLRIQYADPTNPSFLFARYGFLDESSPATFCKIFPPQVNRDMVELGYAQNRMLFYKDTGDVSQEVWDILLYQWLTSSNVADRRILMEAHNRGDVERKMALHESYYPKTSSLLEEHLNTFMEQLDRLGGKADGKDPMEHPRLPLILSHNEFVRRTFLMVRNRYFGY
;
A
#
# COMPACT_ATOMS: atom_id res chain seq x y z
N MET A 1 3.00 13.54 9.54
CA MET A 1 2.33 13.04 10.77
C MET A 1 1.48 14.12 11.45
N ILE A 2 2.00 15.35 11.66
CA ILE A 2 1.24 16.43 12.31
C ILE A 2 0.01 16.92 11.52
N ARG A 3 0.10 16.99 10.18
CA ARG A 3 -1.04 17.39 9.30
C ARG A 3 -2.29 16.52 9.52
N HIS A 4 -2.10 15.20 9.59
CA HIS A 4 -3.20 14.25 9.81
C HIS A 4 -3.80 14.42 11.21
N TYR A 5 -2.96 14.66 12.23
CA TYR A 5 -3.42 14.88 13.59
C TYR A 5 -4.39 16.07 13.69
N TYR A 6 -4.06 17.19 13.04
CA TYR A 6 -4.95 18.36 13.03
C TYR A 6 -6.28 18.10 12.31
N LEU A 7 -6.28 17.36 11.20
CA LEU A 7 -7.53 16.96 10.56
C LEU A 7 -8.35 16.04 11.46
N ILE A 8 -7.73 15.07 12.14
CA ILE A 8 -8.45 14.18 13.08
C ILE A 8 -9.11 15.01 14.18
N TYR A 9 -8.35 15.93 14.77
CA TYR A 9 -8.85 16.83 15.80
C TYR A 9 -10.00 17.71 15.29
N LYS A 10 -9.89 18.25 14.06
CA LYS A 10 -10.96 19.02 13.42
C LYS A 10 -12.24 18.19 13.21
N ILE A 11 -12.11 16.94 12.74
CA ILE A 11 -13.25 16.03 12.59
C ILE A 11 -13.97 15.83 13.93
N LEU A 12 -13.22 15.64 15.01
CA LEU A 12 -13.79 15.45 16.35
C LEU A 12 -14.49 16.71 16.87
N LEU A 13 -13.91 17.89 16.66
CA LEU A 13 -14.55 19.16 17.03
C LEU A 13 -15.86 19.38 16.28
N GLU A 14 -15.89 19.07 14.98
CA GLU A 14 -17.12 19.19 14.19
C GLU A 14 -18.14 18.09 14.53
N TYR A 15 -17.67 16.92 14.96
CA TYR A 15 -18.54 15.85 15.45
C TYR A 15 -19.28 16.25 16.75
N GLU A 16 -18.60 16.89 17.71
CA GLU A 16 -19.21 17.32 18.99
C GLU A 16 -20.32 18.36 18.82
N LYS A 17 -20.24 19.19 17.78
CA LYS A 17 -21.28 20.16 17.44
C LYS A 17 -22.57 19.51 16.94
N GLY A 18 -22.54 18.23 16.57
CA GLY A 18 -23.69 17.53 16.02
C GLY A 18 -24.31 18.32 14.86
N GLN A 19 -25.62 18.55 14.91
CA GLN A 19 -26.38 19.23 13.86
C GLN A 19 -25.99 20.71 13.66
N GLU A 20 -25.29 21.32 14.60
CA GLU A 20 -24.79 22.69 14.47
C GLU A 20 -23.52 22.77 13.61
N SER A 21 -22.88 21.64 13.31
CA SER A 21 -21.75 21.62 12.38
C SER A 21 -22.23 21.82 10.94
N PRO A 22 -21.62 22.72 10.15
CA PRO A 22 -21.88 22.79 8.72
C PRO A 22 -21.50 21.50 7.99
N TRP A 23 -20.69 20.64 8.61
CA TRP A 23 -20.26 19.35 8.07
C TRP A 23 -21.10 18.17 8.58
N TYR A 24 -22.17 18.42 9.34
CA TYR A 24 -22.98 17.35 9.96
C TYR A 24 -23.47 16.32 8.95
N ALA A 25 -24.05 16.77 7.83
CA ALA A 25 -24.58 15.86 6.82
C ALA A 25 -23.49 14.94 6.24
N TRP A 26 -22.32 15.51 5.92
CA TRP A 26 -21.18 14.75 5.43
C TRP A 26 -20.64 13.79 6.50
N LEU A 27 -20.39 14.24 7.73
CA LEU A 27 -19.94 13.39 8.84
C LEU A 27 -20.91 12.23 9.14
N ASN A 28 -22.22 12.51 9.08
CA ASN A 28 -23.25 11.52 9.31
C ASN A 28 -23.30 10.46 8.21
N SER A 29 -22.95 10.83 6.97
CA SER A 29 -22.89 9.92 5.83
C SER A 29 -21.61 9.05 5.77
N MET A 30 -20.60 9.32 6.60
CA MET A 30 -19.36 8.55 6.61
C MET A 30 -19.57 7.08 7.02
N PRO A 31 -18.82 6.12 6.43
CA PRO A 31 -18.92 4.72 6.85
C PRO A 31 -18.61 4.54 8.33
N ARG A 32 -19.34 3.62 8.99
CA ARG A 32 -19.05 3.20 10.38
C ARG A 32 -18.24 1.90 10.42
N TYR A 33 -18.12 1.22 9.29
CA TYR A 33 -17.37 -0.01 9.13
C TYR A 33 -16.23 0.22 8.12
N TYR A 34 -15.03 -0.23 8.48
CA TYR A 34 -13.82 -0.13 7.66
C TYR A 34 -13.01 -1.42 7.76
N SER A 35 -12.30 -1.81 6.70
CA SER A 35 -11.54 -3.07 6.67
C SER A 35 -10.02 -2.89 6.63
N ASN A 36 -9.53 -1.66 6.79
CA ASN A 36 -8.11 -1.33 6.74
C ASN A 36 -7.35 -1.83 7.99
N ALA A 37 -6.04 -1.60 8.02
CA ALA A 37 -5.16 -2.01 9.11
C ALA A 37 -5.56 -1.45 10.48
N ALA A 38 -6.10 -0.22 10.53
CA ALA A 38 -6.54 0.40 11.78
C ALA A 38 -7.68 -0.39 12.45
N SER A 39 -8.48 -1.12 11.65
CA SER A 39 -9.60 -1.95 12.09
C SER A 39 -9.26 -3.42 12.34
N MET A 40 -8.00 -3.84 12.15
CA MET A 40 -7.58 -5.22 12.33
C MET A 40 -7.37 -5.60 13.80
N THR A 41 -7.75 -6.83 14.15
CA THR A 41 -7.44 -7.42 15.47
C THR A 41 -5.97 -7.80 15.55
N SER A 42 -5.45 -8.01 16.77
CA SER A 42 -4.09 -8.55 16.96
C SER A 42 -3.86 -9.86 16.20
N PHE A 43 -4.89 -10.70 16.12
CA PHE A 43 -4.84 -11.98 15.40
C PHE A 43 -4.70 -11.78 13.89
N CYS A 44 -5.44 -10.83 13.29
CA CYS A 44 -5.34 -10.53 11.86
C CYS A 44 -3.89 -10.28 11.40
N PHE A 45 -3.09 -9.56 12.18
CA PHE A 45 -1.68 -9.29 11.84
C PHE A 45 -0.82 -10.56 11.73
N THR A 46 -1.22 -11.65 12.38
CA THR A 46 -0.50 -12.93 12.33
C THR A 46 -0.72 -13.69 11.02
N CYS A 47 -1.76 -13.31 10.26
CA CYS A 47 -2.15 -13.88 8.97
C CYS A 47 -1.67 -13.04 7.76
N LEU A 48 -1.00 -11.91 8.01
CA LEU A 48 -0.51 -11.02 6.96
C LEU A 48 0.90 -11.43 6.47
N PRO A 49 1.17 -11.37 5.16
CA PRO A 49 2.51 -11.47 4.60
C PRO A 49 3.40 -10.33 5.08
N ALA A 50 4.73 -10.51 5.06
CA ALA A 50 5.70 -9.62 5.70
C ALA A 50 5.52 -8.13 5.34
N LEU A 51 5.38 -7.78 4.04
CA LEU A 51 5.17 -6.40 3.62
C LEU A 51 3.88 -5.81 4.21
N MET A 52 2.76 -6.51 3.98
CA MET A 52 1.44 -6.07 4.41
C MET A 52 1.40 -5.95 5.94
N ARG A 53 2.02 -6.88 6.66
CA ARG A 53 2.17 -6.82 8.12
C ARG A 53 2.93 -5.58 8.56
N LYS A 54 4.06 -5.25 7.91
CA LYS A 54 4.84 -4.04 8.20
C LYS A 54 3.97 -2.79 8.04
N LEU A 55 3.33 -2.63 6.88
CA LEU A 55 2.46 -1.50 6.58
C LEU A 55 1.31 -1.39 7.60
N ALA A 56 0.65 -2.51 7.89
CA ALA A 56 -0.47 -2.54 8.82
C ALA A 56 -0.04 -2.21 10.26
N MET A 57 1.13 -2.67 10.70
CA MET A 57 1.68 -2.34 12.02
C MET A 57 2.10 -0.86 12.12
N GLU A 58 2.64 -0.29 11.05
CA GLU A 58 2.95 1.14 10.97
C GLU A 58 1.68 1.99 11.14
N GLU A 59 0.61 1.69 10.39
CA GLU A 59 -0.71 2.33 10.54
C GLU A 59 -1.26 2.20 11.97
N ARG A 60 -1.21 1.00 12.56
CA ARG A 60 -1.66 0.77 13.94
C ARG A 60 -0.81 1.53 14.97
N SER A 61 0.49 1.69 14.71
CA SER A 61 1.40 2.47 15.56
C SER A 61 1.05 3.96 15.53
N ILE A 62 0.76 4.49 14.34
CA ILE A 62 0.35 5.89 14.14
C ILE A 62 -0.96 6.19 14.87
N LEU A 63 -1.97 5.33 14.73
CA LEU A 63 -3.25 5.44 15.44
C LEU A 63 -3.06 5.59 16.96
N LYS A 64 -2.23 4.71 17.55
CA LYS A 64 -1.97 4.68 19.00
C LYS A 64 -1.18 5.90 19.47
N LYS A 65 -0.10 6.27 18.76
CA LYS A 65 0.76 7.41 19.11
C LYS A 65 -0.05 8.71 19.11
N ASN A 66 -0.89 8.90 18.09
CA ASN A 66 -1.68 10.12 17.97
C ASN A 66 -2.83 10.17 18.99
N HIS A 67 -3.41 9.03 19.40
CA HIS A 67 -4.47 9.02 20.43
C HIS A 67 -3.97 9.59 21.76
N LEU A 68 -2.76 9.20 22.19
CA LEU A 68 -2.19 9.70 23.45
C LEU A 68 -2.03 11.22 23.49
N ALA A 69 -1.75 11.84 22.34
CA ALA A 69 -1.58 13.28 22.24
C ALA A 69 -2.91 14.05 22.45
N ILE A 70 -4.06 13.43 22.19
CA ILE A 70 -5.36 14.13 22.28
C ILE A 70 -5.74 14.51 23.72
N MET A 71 -5.26 13.75 24.71
CA MET A 71 -5.66 13.93 26.11
C MET A 71 -5.32 15.33 26.65
N ASN A 72 -4.31 15.99 26.08
CA ASN A 72 -3.85 17.31 26.49
C ASN A 72 -4.38 18.44 25.59
N THR A 73 -5.31 18.15 24.67
CA THR A 73 -5.84 19.17 23.76
C THR A 73 -6.99 19.97 24.39
N PRO A 74 -7.04 21.29 24.18
CA PRO A 74 -8.18 22.11 24.60
C PRO A 74 -9.43 21.81 23.74
N TYR A 75 -10.58 22.38 24.10
CA TYR A 75 -11.82 22.45 23.32
C TYR A 75 -12.59 21.16 22.97
N LEU A 76 -11.99 19.98 23.15
CA LEU A 76 -12.74 18.71 23.12
C LEU A 76 -13.21 18.33 24.53
N SER A 77 -14.39 17.73 24.62
CA SER A 77 -14.90 17.15 25.88
C SER A 77 -14.04 15.97 26.34
N ASP A 78 -14.07 15.70 27.64
CA ASP A 78 -13.40 14.53 28.22
C ASP A 78 -13.99 13.20 27.71
N GLU A 79 -15.28 13.18 27.39
CA GLU A 79 -15.95 12.02 26.79
C GLU A 79 -15.34 11.68 25.43
N THR A 80 -15.24 12.67 24.54
CA THR A 80 -14.62 12.49 23.21
C THR A 80 -13.17 12.06 23.30
N LYS A 81 -12.37 12.70 24.17
CA LYS A 81 -10.95 12.36 24.37
C LYS A 81 -10.74 10.92 24.82
N ARG A 82 -11.60 10.43 25.72
CA ARG A 82 -11.53 9.07 26.27
C ARG A 82 -12.13 8.01 25.34
N SER A 83 -12.87 8.40 24.31
CA SER A 83 -13.48 7.47 23.35
C SER A 83 -12.50 6.97 22.30
N ALA A 84 -11.91 5.79 22.54
CA ALA A 84 -11.04 5.12 21.56
C ALA A 84 -11.78 4.79 20.25
N ALA A 85 -13.08 4.52 20.32
CA ALA A 85 -13.91 4.24 19.16
C ALA A 85 -14.07 5.48 18.27
N LEU A 86 -14.37 6.64 18.86
CA LEU A 86 -14.53 7.89 18.12
C LEU A 86 -13.19 8.37 17.55
N TRP A 87 -12.10 8.22 18.31
CA TRP A 87 -10.74 8.47 17.81
C TRP A 87 -10.41 7.61 16.60
N THR A 88 -10.70 6.31 16.68
CA THR A 88 -10.48 5.39 15.57
C THR A 88 -11.32 5.78 14.36
N PHE A 89 -12.60 6.11 14.55
CA PHE A 89 -13.48 6.59 13.47
C PHE A 89 -12.90 7.83 12.75
N ALA A 90 -12.50 8.86 13.49
CA ALA A 90 -11.92 10.07 12.92
C ALA A 90 -10.58 9.79 12.22
N HIS A 91 -9.72 8.94 12.79
CA HIS A 91 -8.49 8.48 12.14
C HIS A 91 -8.79 7.80 10.81
N GLN A 92 -9.80 6.93 10.76
CA GLN A 92 -10.14 6.21 9.53
C GLN A 92 -10.65 7.16 8.45
N ILE A 93 -11.50 8.13 8.78
CA ILE A 93 -11.90 9.18 7.84
C ILE A 93 -10.66 9.86 7.26
N VAL A 94 -9.79 10.39 8.10
CA VAL A 94 -8.64 11.18 7.65
C VAL A 94 -7.68 10.35 6.79
N TYR A 95 -7.31 9.15 7.23
CA TYR A 95 -6.32 8.35 6.50
C TYR A 95 -6.89 7.75 5.20
N THR A 96 -8.21 7.57 5.08
CA THR A 96 -8.81 6.98 3.88
C THR A 96 -9.39 7.99 2.90
N ARG A 97 -9.64 9.23 3.31
CA ARG A 97 -10.35 10.24 2.50
C ARG A 97 -9.57 11.52 2.27
N ALA A 98 -8.51 11.76 3.05
CA ALA A 98 -7.72 12.96 2.87
C ALA A 98 -6.64 12.77 1.78
N PHE A 99 -6.39 13.81 1.00
CA PHE A 99 -5.38 13.85 -0.05
C PHE A 99 -4.57 15.14 0.03
N GLU A 100 -3.33 15.10 -0.46
CA GLU A 100 -2.45 16.26 -0.49
C GLU A 100 -2.93 17.23 -1.57
N ALA A 101 -2.98 18.52 -1.25
CA ALA A 101 -3.34 19.56 -2.18
C ALA A 101 -2.23 19.73 -3.23
N ASP A 102 -2.61 19.70 -4.51
CA ASP A 102 -1.69 19.87 -5.64
C ASP A 102 -1.44 21.36 -5.95
N ASP A 103 -1.25 22.16 -4.91
CA ASP A 103 -0.97 23.61 -4.99
C ASP A 103 0.42 23.95 -4.42
N GLY A 104 1.24 22.94 -4.13
CA GLY A 104 2.57 23.10 -3.57
C GLY A 104 2.61 23.48 -2.08
N SER A 105 1.46 23.70 -1.43
CA SER A 105 1.40 23.96 0.02
C SER A 105 1.84 22.76 0.85
N GLY A 106 1.66 21.56 0.30
CA GLY A 106 1.74 20.32 1.04
C GLY A 106 0.63 20.19 2.09
N ASP A 107 -0.47 20.93 1.98
CA ASP A 107 -1.58 20.76 2.89
C ASP A 107 -2.33 19.46 2.62
N LEU A 108 -2.87 18.88 3.69
CA LEU A 108 -3.73 17.72 3.60
C LEU A 108 -5.19 18.19 3.69
N ARG A 109 -6.02 17.82 2.73
CA ARG A 109 -7.42 18.27 2.64
C ARG A 109 -8.37 17.09 2.58
N ILE A 110 -9.59 17.32 3.08
CA ILE A 110 -10.74 16.46 2.81
C ILE A 110 -11.75 17.36 2.12
N VAL A 111 -12.21 16.96 0.94
CA VAL A 111 -13.21 17.71 0.19
C VAL A 111 -14.50 16.88 0.18
N PRO A 112 -15.54 17.30 0.91
CA PRO A 112 -16.84 16.66 0.82
C PRO A 112 -17.33 16.58 -0.63
N MET A 113 -17.96 15.47 -0.99
CA MET A 113 -18.28 15.05 -2.38
C MET A 113 -17.06 14.64 -3.21
N GLY A 114 -15.95 15.37 -3.16
CA GLY A 114 -14.70 14.96 -3.82
C GLY A 114 -14.13 13.66 -3.27
N ASP A 115 -14.32 13.41 -1.97
CA ASP A 115 -13.88 12.20 -1.28
C ASP A 115 -14.78 10.97 -1.51
N TYR A 116 -15.76 11.04 -2.42
CA TYR A 116 -16.64 9.93 -2.79
C TYR A 116 -16.19 9.18 -4.03
N PHE A 117 -15.22 9.71 -4.79
CA PHE A 117 -14.64 8.95 -5.89
C PHE A 117 -13.92 7.73 -5.34
N ASN A 118 -14.28 6.55 -5.84
CA ASN A 118 -13.64 5.30 -5.48
C ASN A 118 -12.28 5.16 -6.18
N HIS A 119 -11.49 4.19 -5.72
CA HIS A 119 -10.28 3.80 -6.41
C HIS A 119 -10.57 3.13 -7.76
N GLY A 120 -9.76 3.42 -8.76
CA GLY A 120 -9.54 2.59 -9.94
C GLY A 120 -8.06 2.51 -10.27
N THR A 121 -7.62 1.36 -10.80
CA THR A 121 -6.27 1.19 -11.36
C THR A 121 -6.01 2.23 -12.46
N GLU A 122 -7.04 2.52 -13.26
CA GLU A 122 -7.09 3.65 -14.18
C GLU A 122 -8.10 4.69 -13.65
N ALA A 123 -7.68 5.96 -13.65
CA ALA A 123 -8.56 7.05 -13.26
C ALA A 123 -9.56 7.38 -14.38
N ASP A 124 -10.79 7.69 -13.99
CA ASP A 124 -11.82 8.27 -14.86
C ASP A 124 -11.88 9.79 -14.71
N VAL A 125 -11.40 10.30 -13.58
CA VAL A 125 -11.52 11.69 -13.15
C VAL A 125 -10.16 12.25 -12.76
N SER A 126 -9.89 13.49 -13.15
CA SER A 126 -8.88 14.34 -12.53
C SER A 126 -9.58 15.43 -11.72
N PHE A 127 -8.88 15.97 -10.73
CA PHE A 127 -9.36 17.11 -9.96
C PHE A 127 -8.26 18.16 -9.82
N ALA A 128 -8.67 19.40 -9.59
CA ALA A 128 -7.76 20.48 -9.23
C ALA A 128 -8.48 21.51 -8.38
N TYR A 129 -7.76 22.57 -8.04
CA TYR A 129 -8.29 23.75 -7.38
C TYR A 129 -8.16 24.94 -8.33
N ASP A 130 -9.15 25.84 -8.33
CA ASP A 130 -9.01 27.14 -8.98
C ASP A 130 -8.25 28.15 -8.10
N GLU A 131 -8.05 29.38 -8.60
CA GLU A 131 -7.34 30.45 -7.88
C GLU A 131 -8.06 30.89 -6.60
N GLU A 132 -9.36 30.64 -6.48
CA GLU A 132 -10.17 30.93 -5.29
C GLU A 132 -10.14 29.77 -4.27
N GLY A 133 -9.52 28.64 -4.62
CA GLY A 133 -9.45 27.44 -3.79
C GLY A 133 -10.68 26.55 -3.89
N ASN A 134 -11.55 26.74 -4.89
CA ASN A 134 -12.67 25.84 -5.14
C ASN A 134 -12.17 24.54 -5.76
N TYR A 135 -12.63 23.42 -5.22
CA TYR A 135 -12.35 22.11 -5.78
C TYR A 135 -13.26 21.83 -6.97
N TRP A 136 -12.68 21.39 -8.08
CA TRP A 136 -13.43 20.88 -9.23
C TRP A 136 -12.86 19.54 -9.68
N ALA A 137 -13.73 18.73 -10.28
CA ALA A 137 -13.40 17.41 -10.81
C ALA A 137 -13.98 17.29 -12.21
N GLN A 138 -13.20 16.72 -13.14
CA GLN A 138 -13.59 16.52 -14.53
C GLN A 138 -13.19 15.13 -15.00
N THR A 139 -14.02 14.54 -15.85
CA THR A 139 -13.69 13.28 -16.53
C THR A 139 -12.54 13.49 -17.51
N ILE A 140 -11.56 12.59 -17.50
CA ILE A 140 -10.40 12.62 -18.43
C ILE A 140 -10.57 11.70 -19.64
N ARG A 141 -11.71 11.00 -19.70
CA ARG A 141 -12.13 10.13 -20.80
C ARG A 141 -13.64 10.11 -20.88
N ASP A 142 -14.19 9.59 -21.97
CA ASP A 142 -15.63 9.35 -22.07
C ASP A 142 -16.06 8.27 -21.07
N VAL A 143 -17.04 8.61 -20.22
CA VAL A 143 -17.59 7.71 -19.21
C VAL A 143 -19.08 7.48 -19.52
N PRO A 144 -19.50 6.24 -19.83
CA PRO A 144 -20.91 5.95 -20.10
C PRO A 144 -21.81 6.23 -18.89
N ALA A 145 -23.04 6.69 -19.15
CA ALA A 145 -24.03 6.91 -18.10
C ALA A 145 -24.24 5.65 -17.25
N GLY A 146 -24.28 5.81 -15.92
CA GLY A 146 -24.38 4.71 -14.96
C GLY A 146 -23.06 4.03 -14.60
N SER A 147 -21.95 4.40 -15.24
CA SER A 147 -20.62 3.89 -14.87
C SER A 147 -20.04 4.64 -13.66
N PRO A 148 -19.18 3.99 -12.85
CA PRO A 148 -18.53 4.65 -11.72
C PRO A 148 -17.53 5.70 -12.20
N LEU A 149 -17.36 6.76 -11.40
CA LEU A 149 -16.27 7.72 -11.51
C LEU A 149 -15.21 7.38 -10.47
N ARG A 150 -13.98 7.12 -10.93
CA ARG A 150 -12.87 6.69 -10.09
C ARG A 150 -11.66 7.60 -10.21
N ILE A 151 -10.88 7.65 -9.14
CA ILE A 151 -9.56 8.26 -9.09
C ILE A 151 -8.54 7.21 -8.67
N GLN A 152 -7.26 7.49 -8.89
CA GLN A 152 -6.20 6.60 -8.46
C GLN A 152 -5.70 7.03 -7.06
N TYR A 153 -5.96 6.23 -6.01
CA TYR A 153 -5.60 6.58 -4.64
C TYR A 153 -4.10 6.50 -4.35
N ALA A 154 -3.42 5.55 -5.00
CA ALA A 154 -2.01 5.30 -4.80
C ALA A 154 -1.43 4.55 -6.02
N ASP A 155 -0.18 4.11 -5.91
CA ASP A 155 0.43 3.22 -6.89
C ASP A 155 -0.42 1.93 -7.09
N PRO A 156 -0.94 1.66 -8.30
CA PRO A 156 -1.83 0.54 -8.57
C PRO A 156 -1.09 -0.81 -8.57
N THR A 157 0.24 -0.79 -8.54
CA THR A 157 1.08 -1.99 -8.42
C THR A 157 1.32 -2.42 -6.97
N ASN A 158 0.77 -1.67 -6.00
CA ASN A 158 0.93 -1.95 -4.57
C ASN A 158 -0.41 -2.27 -3.87
N PRO A 159 -1.05 -3.42 -4.18
CA PRO A 159 -2.30 -3.82 -3.55
C PRO A 159 -2.17 -4.02 -2.03
N SER A 160 -0.97 -4.31 -1.52
CA SER A 160 -0.72 -4.38 -0.08
C SER A 160 -0.85 -3.02 0.60
N PHE A 161 -0.37 -1.94 -0.02
CA PHE A 161 -0.59 -0.60 0.51
C PHE A 161 -2.06 -0.20 0.47
N LEU A 162 -2.73 -0.44 -0.66
CA LEU A 162 -4.16 -0.13 -0.82
C LEU A 162 -4.99 -0.84 0.26
N PHE A 163 -4.70 -2.12 0.51
CA PHE A 163 -5.37 -2.88 1.56
C PHE A 163 -5.05 -2.33 2.95
N ALA A 164 -3.78 -2.07 3.26
CA ALA A 164 -3.39 -1.58 4.59
C ALA A 164 -4.04 -0.23 4.90
N ARG A 165 -4.08 0.67 3.92
CA ARG A 165 -4.57 2.04 4.08
C ARG A 165 -6.09 2.14 3.99
N TYR A 166 -6.67 1.62 2.92
CA TYR A 166 -8.07 1.85 2.55
C TYR A 166 -9.00 0.67 2.83
N GLY A 167 -8.45 -0.53 3.05
CA GLY A 167 -9.25 -1.68 3.47
C GLY A 167 -9.98 -2.39 2.34
N PHE A 168 -9.41 -2.43 1.14
CA PHE A 168 -9.91 -3.23 0.02
C PHE A 168 -8.75 -3.87 -0.73
N LEU A 169 -9.06 -4.89 -1.54
CA LEU A 169 -8.12 -5.49 -2.49
C LEU A 169 -8.47 -4.96 -3.89
N ASP A 170 -7.52 -4.32 -4.56
CA ASP A 170 -7.65 -4.02 -5.99
C ASP A 170 -7.29 -5.27 -6.80
N GLU A 171 -8.28 -6.04 -7.23
CA GLU A 171 -8.06 -7.22 -8.07
C GLU A 171 -7.61 -6.85 -9.48
N SER A 172 -7.85 -5.61 -9.93
CA SER A 172 -7.34 -5.08 -11.20
C SER A 172 -5.87 -4.65 -11.14
N SER A 173 -5.23 -4.62 -9.96
CA SER A 173 -3.79 -4.38 -9.85
C SER A 173 -3.00 -5.24 -10.84
N PRO A 174 -2.16 -4.64 -11.70
CA PRO A 174 -1.44 -5.39 -12.74
C PRO A 174 -0.23 -6.15 -12.19
N ALA A 175 0.23 -5.78 -11.00
CA ALA A 175 1.43 -6.34 -10.39
C ALA A 175 1.36 -6.29 -8.85
N THR A 176 2.33 -6.93 -8.20
CA THR A 176 2.61 -6.79 -6.77
C THR A 176 4.11 -6.72 -6.52
N PHE A 177 4.54 -6.03 -5.46
CA PHE A 177 5.92 -6.07 -5.00
C PHE A 177 6.40 -7.52 -4.82
N CYS A 178 7.59 -7.85 -5.33
CA CYS A 178 8.13 -9.22 -5.36
C CYS A 178 8.44 -9.81 -3.97
N LYS A 179 8.32 -9.03 -2.89
CA LYS A 179 8.54 -9.45 -1.49
C LYS A 179 9.97 -9.93 -1.18
N ILE A 180 10.96 -9.60 -2.02
CA ILE A 180 12.38 -9.78 -1.69
C ILE A 180 12.78 -8.70 -0.69
N PHE A 181 13.20 -9.13 0.51
CA PHE A 181 13.64 -8.24 1.58
C PHE A 181 15.09 -8.56 1.98
N PRO A 182 16.09 -7.86 1.41
CA PRO A 182 17.46 -7.96 1.84
C PRO A 182 17.59 -7.61 3.33
N PRO A 183 18.48 -8.27 4.09
CA PRO A 183 18.70 -7.95 5.51
C PRO A 183 19.09 -6.48 5.74
N GLN A 184 19.83 -5.90 4.79
CA GLN A 184 20.19 -4.50 4.75
C GLN A 184 20.05 -3.99 3.32
N VAL A 185 19.29 -2.91 3.15
CA VAL A 185 19.23 -2.16 1.90
C VAL A 185 20.30 -1.07 1.97
N ASN A 186 21.26 -1.12 1.05
CA ASN A 186 22.35 -0.15 0.96
C ASN A 186 22.12 0.83 -0.20
N ARG A 187 23.02 1.81 -0.34
CA ARG A 187 22.93 2.84 -1.39
C ARG A 187 22.95 2.24 -2.80
N ASP A 188 23.84 1.28 -3.07
CA ASP A 188 23.93 0.62 -4.37
C ASP A 188 22.60 -0.04 -4.78
N MET A 189 21.92 -0.72 -3.85
CA MET A 189 20.61 -1.33 -4.11
C MET A 189 19.55 -0.27 -4.44
N VAL A 190 19.55 0.85 -3.74
CA VAL A 190 18.64 1.96 -4.03
C VAL A 190 18.92 2.54 -5.41
N GLU A 191 20.20 2.72 -5.77
CA GLU A 191 20.63 3.19 -7.09
C GLU A 191 20.16 2.21 -8.19
N LEU A 192 20.34 0.90 -7.98
CA LEU A 192 19.83 -0.16 -8.86
C LEU A 192 18.29 -0.25 -8.94
N GLY A 193 17.55 0.57 -8.18
CA GLY A 193 16.10 0.63 -8.27
C GLY A 193 15.36 -0.25 -7.27
N TYR A 194 16.00 -0.66 -6.17
CA TYR A 194 15.31 -1.30 -5.05
C TYR A 194 14.22 -0.37 -4.49
N ALA A 195 12.98 -0.61 -4.89
CA ALA A 195 11.80 0.12 -4.43
C ALA A 195 10.55 -0.75 -4.56
N GLN A 196 9.54 -0.50 -3.71
CA GLN A 196 8.32 -1.30 -3.71
C GLN A 196 7.52 -1.18 -5.02
N ASN A 197 7.59 -0.03 -5.67
CA ASN A 197 6.93 0.29 -6.94
C ASN A 197 7.78 -0.05 -8.17
N ARG A 198 8.96 -0.65 -7.99
CA ARG A 198 9.86 -1.02 -9.10
C ARG A 198 10.21 -2.50 -9.11
N MET A 199 10.35 -3.13 -7.95
CA MET A 199 10.58 -4.56 -7.87
C MET A 199 9.25 -5.34 -7.93
N LEU A 200 8.79 -5.59 -9.14
CA LEU A 200 7.42 -6.03 -9.43
C LEU A 200 7.37 -7.41 -10.06
N PHE A 201 6.35 -8.17 -9.65
CA PHE A 201 5.87 -9.36 -10.34
C PHE A 201 4.53 -9.06 -10.98
N TYR A 202 4.42 -9.29 -12.28
CA TYR A 202 3.23 -8.98 -13.07
C TYR A 202 2.24 -10.15 -13.03
N LYS A 203 1.00 -9.85 -12.64
CA LYS A 203 -0.05 -10.84 -12.38
C LYS A 203 -0.44 -11.60 -13.65
N ASP A 204 -0.61 -10.89 -14.77
CA ASP A 204 -1.21 -11.46 -15.97
C ASP A 204 -0.19 -12.18 -16.87
N THR A 205 1.05 -11.68 -16.91
CA THR A 205 2.10 -12.25 -17.78
C THR A 205 3.07 -13.17 -17.05
N GLY A 206 3.14 -13.08 -15.71
CA GLY A 206 4.18 -13.70 -14.91
C GLY A 206 5.56 -13.04 -15.08
N ASP A 207 5.65 -11.89 -15.77
CA ASP A 207 6.92 -11.18 -15.93
C ASP A 207 7.48 -10.68 -14.60
N VAL A 208 8.79 -10.51 -14.59
CA VAL A 208 9.56 -9.97 -13.48
C VAL A 208 10.25 -8.70 -13.97
N SER A 209 10.12 -7.61 -13.20
CA SER A 209 10.79 -6.35 -13.56
C SER A 209 12.32 -6.48 -13.54
N GLN A 210 13.00 -5.64 -14.31
CA GLN A 210 14.46 -5.69 -14.43
C GLN A 210 15.16 -5.45 -13.08
N GLU A 211 14.59 -4.59 -12.24
CA GLU A 211 15.12 -4.27 -10.92
C GLU A 211 15.17 -5.50 -9.99
N VAL A 212 14.24 -6.45 -10.13
CA VAL A 212 14.32 -7.70 -9.38
C VAL A 212 15.56 -8.48 -9.78
N TRP A 213 15.80 -8.62 -11.09
CA TRP A 213 16.98 -9.31 -11.61
C TRP A 213 18.27 -8.62 -11.19
N ASP A 214 18.31 -7.28 -11.24
CA ASP A 214 19.45 -6.47 -10.81
C ASP A 214 19.80 -6.71 -9.34
N ILE A 215 18.78 -6.75 -8.48
CA ILE A 215 18.98 -6.95 -7.05
C ILE A 215 19.40 -8.40 -6.75
N LEU A 216 18.82 -9.40 -7.41
CA LEU A 216 19.27 -10.79 -7.28
C LEU A 216 20.73 -10.95 -7.72
N LEU A 217 21.10 -10.34 -8.85
CA LEU A 217 22.48 -10.34 -9.33
C LEU A 217 23.42 -9.65 -8.34
N TYR A 218 23.05 -8.46 -7.86
CA TYR A 218 23.84 -7.73 -6.87
C TYR A 218 24.03 -8.53 -5.57
N GLN A 219 22.99 -9.18 -5.07
CA GLN A 219 23.06 -10.03 -3.88
C GLN A 219 24.02 -11.21 -4.08
N TRP A 220 23.90 -11.90 -5.22
CA TRP A 220 24.81 -13.00 -5.56
C TRP A 220 26.25 -12.54 -5.69
N LEU A 221 26.52 -11.47 -6.44
CA LEU A 221 27.88 -10.96 -6.64
C LEU A 221 28.49 -10.43 -5.35
N THR A 222 27.68 -9.88 -4.44
CA THR A 222 28.15 -9.44 -3.12
C THR A 222 28.71 -10.58 -2.29
N SER A 223 28.13 -11.78 -2.36
CA SER A 223 28.62 -12.94 -1.61
C SER A 223 29.66 -13.77 -2.37
N SER A 224 29.73 -13.65 -3.70
CA SER A 224 30.54 -14.56 -4.54
C SER A 224 31.67 -13.89 -5.35
N ASN A 225 31.44 -12.71 -5.93
CA ASN A 225 32.40 -12.04 -6.81
C ASN A 225 32.29 -10.50 -6.73
N VAL A 226 33.08 -9.92 -5.81
CA VAL A 226 33.08 -8.47 -5.55
C VAL A 226 33.61 -7.66 -6.75
N ALA A 227 34.46 -8.24 -7.60
CA ALA A 227 34.96 -7.57 -8.79
C ALA A 227 33.82 -7.31 -9.80
N ASP A 228 33.04 -8.35 -10.10
CA ASP A 228 31.91 -8.23 -11.03
C ASP A 228 30.77 -7.40 -10.43
N ARG A 229 30.62 -7.39 -9.10
CA ARG A 229 29.71 -6.44 -8.43
C ARG A 229 30.07 -4.99 -8.75
N ARG A 230 31.37 -4.64 -8.73
CA ARG A 230 31.82 -3.27 -9.08
C ARG A 230 31.54 -2.98 -10.56
N ILE A 231 31.75 -3.97 -11.43
CA ILE A 231 31.45 -3.85 -12.86
C ILE A 231 29.96 -3.59 -13.08
N LEU A 232 29.07 -4.31 -12.37
CA LEU A 232 27.63 -4.08 -12.42
C LEU A 232 27.26 -2.64 -12.06
N MET A 233 27.81 -2.12 -10.95
CA MET A 233 27.54 -0.76 -10.51
C MET A 233 28.10 0.29 -11.46
N GLU A 234 29.31 0.09 -11.99
CA GLU A 234 29.89 0.98 -13.00
C GLU A 234 29.06 1.00 -14.29
N ALA A 235 28.62 -0.17 -14.76
CA ALA A 235 27.77 -0.27 -15.95
C ALA A 235 26.43 0.44 -15.73
N HIS A 236 25.78 0.21 -14.58
CA HIS A 236 24.55 0.89 -14.21
C HIS A 236 24.71 2.43 -14.16
N ASN A 237 25.74 2.91 -13.46
CA ASN A 237 25.98 4.35 -13.28
C ASN A 237 26.34 5.08 -14.58
N ARG A 238 26.88 4.37 -15.57
CA ARG A 238 27.22 4.91 -16.89
C ARG A 238 26.11 4.73 -17.93
N GLY A 239 25.02 4.02 -17.60
CA GLY A 239 24.00 3.63 -18.56
C GLY A 239 24.49 2.64 -19.61
N ASP A 240 25.53 1.85 -19.31
CA ASP A 240 26.10 0.82 -20.18
C ASP A 240 25.23 -0.45 -20.13
N VAL A 241 24.17 -0.43 -20.94
CA VAL A 241 23.16 -1.49 -21.00
C VAL A 241 23.76 -2.81 -21.47
N GLU A 242 24.64 -2.78 -22.49
CA GLU A 242 25.25 -3.98 -23.06
C GLU A 242 26.09 -4.72 -22.01
N ARG A 243 26.94 -4.00 -21.28
CA ARG A 243 27.78 -4.61 -20.25
C ARG A 243 26.97 -5.16 -19.09
N LYS A 244 25.90 -4.45 -18.70
CA LYS A 244 24.97 -4.91 -17.67
C LYS A 244 24.24 -6.18 -18.12
N MET A 245 23.79 -6.24 -19.37
CA MET A 245 23.15 -7.43 -19.94
C MET A 245 24.11 -8.62 -20.03
N ALA A 246 25.37 -8.41 -20.44
CA ALA A 246 26.37 -9.48 -20.49
C ALA A 246 26.61 -10.12 -19.10
N LEU A 247 26.60 -9.33 -18.03
CA LEU A 247 26.65 -9.84 -16.66
C LEU A 247 25.40 -10.66 -16.31
N HIS A 248 24.21 -10.15 -16.65
CA HIS A 248 22.96 -10.89 -16.43
C HIS A 248 22.97 -12.24 -17.13
N GLU A 249 23.38 -12.30 -18.39
CA GLU A 249 23.47 -13.55 -19.15
C GLU A 249 24.46 -14.53 -18.51
N SER A 250 25.64 -14.05 -18.11
CA SER A 250 26.69 -14.87 -17.49
C SER A 250 26.26 -15.48 -16.16
N TYR A 251 25.41 -14.77 -15.41
CA TYR A 251 24.97 -15.17 -14.07
C TYR A 251 23.51 -15.63 -14.01
N TYR A 252 22.82 -15.72 -15.15
CA TYR A 252 21.40 -16.07 -15.22
C TYR A 252 21.05 -17.37 -14.48
N PRO A 253 21.82 -18.48 -14.60
CA PRO A 253 21.51 -19.71 -13.85
C PRO A 253 21.50 -19.51 -12.33
N LYS A 254 22.33 -18.58 -11.81
CA LYS A 254 22.42 -18.28 -10.38
C LYS A 254 21.27 -17.40 -9.92
N THR A 255 20.98 -16.31 -10.64
CA THR A 255 19.86 -15.43 -10.28
C THR A 255 18.51 -16.13 -10.47
N SER A 256 18.37 -16.98 -11.48
CA SER A 256 17.19 -17.82 -11.69
C SER A 256 16.98 -18.79 -10.53
N SER A 257 18.03 -19.45 -10.04
CA SER A 257 17.93 -20.33 -8.87
C SER A 257 17.54 -19.59 -7.59
N LEU A 258 18.07 -18.38 -7.37
CA LEU A 258 17.67 -17.54 -6.23
C LEU A 258 16.20 -17.10 -6.33
N LEU A 259 15.72 -16.79 -7.54
CA LEU A 259 14.32 -16.46 -7.76
C LEU A 259 13.42 -17.66 -7.44
N GLU A 260 13.77 -18.85 -7.91
CA GLU A 260 13.02 -20.09 -7.66
C GLU A 260 12.90 -20.39 -6.16
N GLU A 261 14.03 -20.32 -5.42
CA GLU A 261 14.08 -20.51 -3.98
C GLU A 261 13.17 -19.51 -3.26
N HIS A 262 13.23 -18.23 -3.66
CA HIS A 262 12.37 -17.17 -3.11
C HIS A 262 10.89 -17.45 -3.34
N LEU A 263 10.50 -17.81 -4.58
CA LEU A 263 9.12 -18.12 -4.91
C LEU A 263 8.59 -19.29 -4.07
N ASN A 264 9.34 -20.39 -4.00
CA ASN A 264 8.96 -21.58 -3.24
C ASN A 264 8.83 -21.29 -1.74
N THR A 265 9.85 -20.66 -1.15
CA THR A 265 9.85 -20.28 0.26
C THR A 265 8.69 -19.35 0.60
N PHE A 266 8.39 -18.38 -0.26
CA PHE A 266 7.33 -17.42 -0.01
C PHE A 266 5.93 -18.05 -0.14
N MET A 267 5.70 -18.95 -1.10
CA MET A 267 4.43 -19.67 -1.20
C MET A 267 4.17 -20.56 0.03
N GLU A 268 5.19 -21.27 0.52
CA GLU A 268 5.05 -22.03 1.78
C GLU A 268 4.68 -21.12 2.96
N GLN A 269 5.25 -19.90 3.00
CA GLN A 269 4.87 -18.91 4.02
C GLN A 269 3.39 -18.50 3.88
N LEU A 270 2.89 -18.28 2.66
CA LEU A 270 1.48 -17.95 2.43
C LEU A 270 0.56 -19.07 2.89
N ASP A 271 0.89 -20.34 2.60
CA ASP A 271 0.11 -21.49 3.05
C ASP A 271 0.05 -21.56 4.58
N ARG A 272 1.20 -21.36 5.26
CA ARG A 272 1.26 -21.28 6.73
C ARG A 272 0.45 -20.11 7.30
N LEU A 273 0.40 -18.97 6.60
CA LEU A 273 -0.39 -17.81 7.02
C LEU A 273 -1.89 -18.08 6.84
N GLY A 274 -2.29 -18.72 5.75
CA GLY A 274 -3.66 -19.15 5.50
C GLY A 274 -4.15 -20.12 6.56
N GLY A 275 -3.37 -21.16 6.86
CA GLY A 275 -3.74 -22.18 7.86
C GLY A 275 -3.92 -21.64 9.28
N LYS A 276 -3.41 -20.45 9.62
CA LYS A 276 -3.70 -19.82 10.92
C LYS A 276 -5.17 -19.42 11.05
N ALA A 277 -5.79 -19.02 9.94
CA ALA A 277 -7.17 -18.56 9.91
C ALA A 277 -8.19 -19.71 9.99
N ASP A 278 -7.75 -20.96 9.83
CA ASP A 278 -8.63 -22.13 9.86
C ASP A 278 -9.35 -22.26 11.21
N GLY A 279 -10.66 -22.47 11.15
CA GLY A 279 -11.51 -22.61 12.32
C GLY A 279 -11.73 -21.33 13.13
N LYS A 280 -11.31 -20.16 12.63
CA LYS A 280 -11.57 -18.87 13.28
C LYS A 280 -12.94 -18.33 12.92
N ASP A 281 -13.62 -17.75 13.92
CA ASP A 281 -14.93 -17.14 13.73
C ASP A 281 -14.81 -15.82 12.93
N PRO A 282 -15.48 -15.71 11.76
CA PRO A 282 -15.55 -14.45 11.01
C PRO A 282 -16.19 -13.30 11.80
N MET A 283 -17.01 -13.55 12.82
CA MET A 283 -17.59 -12.48 13.65
C MET A 283 -16.57 -11.88 14.61
N GLU A 284 -15.65 -12.69 15.14
CA GLU A 284 -14.54 -12.21 15.97
C GLU A 284 -13.43 -11.58 15.12
N HIS A 285 -13.24 -12.07 13.90
CA HIS A 285 -12.21 -11.60 12.97
C HIS A 285 -12.78 -11.25 11.58
N PRO A 286 -13.64 -10.23 11.50
CA PRO A 286 -14.39 -9.85 10.29
C PRO A 286 -13.54 -9.43 9.09
N ARG A 287 -12.24 -9.22 9.28
CA ARG A 287 -11.32 -8.83 8.20
C ARG A 287 -10.55 -10.02 7.63
N LEU A 288 -10.67 -11.22 8.22
CA LEU A 288 -10.00 -12.42 7.71
C LEU A 288 -10.37 -12.77 6.27
N PRO A 289 -11.64 -12.72 5.82
CA PRO A 289 -11.96 -13.03 4.43
C PRO A 289 -11.16 -12.18 3.45
N LEU A 290 -11.08 -10.86 3.69
CA LEU A 290 -10.32 -9.96 2.84
C LEU A 290 -8.81 -10.20 2.92
N ILE A 291 -8.28 -10.56 4.09
CA ILE A 291 -6.87 -10.94 4.26
C ILE A 291 -6.55 -12.19 3.42
N LEU A 292 -7.41 -13.20 3.46
CA LEU A 292 -7.23 -14.43 2.71
C LEU A 292 -7.34 -14.18 1.20
N SER A 293 -8.29 -13.34 0.75
CA SER A 293 -8.38 -12.90 -0.65
C SER A 293 -7.10 -12.20 -1.12
N HIS A 294 -6.55 -11.29 -0.31
CA HIS A 294 -5.28 -10.63 -0.62
C HIS A 294 -4.12 -11.64 -0.70
N ASN A 295 -4.04 -12.58 0.24
CA ASN A 295 -2.98 -13.58 0.25
C ASN A 295 -3.05 -14.48 -0.99
N GLU A 296 -4.26 -14.87 -1.40
CA GLU A 296 -4.48 -15.67 -2.60
C GLU A 296 -4.16 -14.87 -3.88
N PHE A 297 -4.49 -13.58 -3.94
CA PHE A 297 -4.07 -12.71 -5.04
C PHE A 297 -2.54 -12.69 -5.21
N VAL A 298 -1.81 -12.52 -4.11
CA VAL A 298 -0.34 -12.54 -4.12
C VAL A 298 0.16 -13.93 -4.52
N ARG A 299 -0.42 -15.01 -3.97
CA ARG A 299 -0.06 -16.39 -4.31
C ARG A 299 -0.20 -16.67 -5.80
N ARG A 300 -1.33 -16.29 -6.42
CA ARG A 300 -1.56 -16.45 -7.86
C ARG A 300 -0.51 -15.70 -8.69
N THR A 301 -0.18 -14.47 -8.30
CA THR A 301 0.86 -13.69 -8.99
C THR A 301 2.21 -14.40 -8.94
N PHE A 302 2.58 -14.96 -7.79
CA PHE A 302 3.82 -15.74 -7.63
C PHE A 302 3.82 -17.04 -8.43
N LEU A 303 2.67 -17.73 -8.49
CA LEU A 303 2.51 -18.92 -9.32
C LEU A 303 2.68 -18.60 -10.80
N MET A 304 2.15 -17.47 -11.29
CA MET A 304 2.32 -17.05 -12.67
C MET A 304 3.80 -16.81 -13.02
N VAL A 305 4.54 -16.15 -12.13
CA VAL A 305 6.01 -16.01 -12.29
C VAL A 305 6.68 -17.38 -12.31
N ARG A 306 6.33 -18.26 -11.36
CA ARG A 306 6.94 -19.59 -11.28
C ARG A 306 6.70 -20.40 -12.55
N ASN A 307 5.49 -20.39 -13.08
CA ASN A 307 5.12 -21.10 -14.29
C ASN A 307 5.87 -20.54 -15.50
N ARG A 308 6.01 -19.20 -15.60
CA ARG A 308 6.74 -18.54 -16.70
C ARG A 308 8.21 -18.94 -16.77
N TYR A 309 8.91 -18.95 -15.63
CA TYR A 309 10.37 -19.14 -15.60
C TYR A 309 10.80 -20.59 -15.36
N PHE A 310 9.95 -21.43 -14.76
CA PHE A 310 10.33 -22.79 -14.33
C PHE A 310 9.41 -23.91 -14.81
N GLY A 311 8.32 -23.59 -15.53
CA GLY A 311 7.54 -24.57 -16.30
C GLY A 311 6.69 -25.55 -15.48
N TYR A 312 6.18 -25.13 -14.32
CA TYR A 312 5.16 -25.86 -13.56
C TYR A 312 3.74 -25.67 -14.11
#